data_AF-A0A527ZIC8-F1
#
_entry.id   AF-A0A527ZIC8-F1
#
_cell.length_a   1.000
_cell.length_b   1.000
_cell.length_c   1.000
_cell.angle_alpha   90.00
_cell.angle_beta   90.00
_cell.angle_gamma   90.00
#
_symmetry.space_group_name_H-M   'P 1'
#
loop_
_entity.id
_entity.type
_entity.pdbx_description
1 polymer ?
#
loop_
_entity_poly.entity_id
_entity_poly.type
_entity_poly.pdbx_seq_one_letter_code
_entity_poly.pdbx_strand_id
1 'polypeptide(L)' 'NGTAVSDVSPPLLPWASRPWHNIQESVVAIQRHWVDCLTNGTEPATSGADNLRTLALVEAAYAGAANREPVQLDALLR' A
#
# COMPACT_ATOMS: atom_id res chain seq x y z
N ASN A 1 -29.12 -2.62 21.68
CA ASN A 1 -28.78 -3.16 20.35
C ASN A 1 -28.40 -2.02 19.42
N GLY A 2 -27.10 -1.82 19.13
CA GLY A 2 -26.62 -0.63 18.42
C GLY A 2 -25.49 -0.84 17.41
N THR A 3 -25.12 -2.10 17.10
CA THR A 3 -24.04 -2.40 16.13
C THR A 3 -24.61 -3.24 14.99
N ALA A 4 -24.28 -2.86 13.75
CA ALA A 4 -24.56 -3.64 12.54
C ALA A 4 -23.24 -4.10 11.92
N VAL A 5 -23.24 -5.31 11.36
CA VAL A 5 -22.08 -5.90 10.67
C VAL A 5 -22.44 -6.08 9.20
N SER A 6 -21.56 -5.65 8.31
CA SER A 6 -21.67 -5.87 6.86
C SER A 6 -20.36 -6.39 6.29
N ASP A 7 -20.45 -7.28 5.32
CA ASP A 7 -19.30 -7.72 4.53
C ASP A 7 -18.91 -6.62 3.53
N VAL A 8 -17.65 -6.20 3.59
CA VAL A 8 -17.05 -5.16 2.72
C VAL A 8 -15.92 -5.73 1.87
N SER A 9 -15.86 -7.06 1.74
CA SER A 9 -14.85 -7.73 0.93
C SER A 9 -15.02 -7.37 -0.56
N PRO A 10 -13.92 -7.16 -1.30
CA PRO A 10 -14.00 -6.87 -2.73
C PRO A 10 -14.55 -8.07 -3.52
N PRO A 11 -15.03 -7.84 -4.75
CA PRO A 11 -15.54 -8.90 -5.62
C PRO A 11 -14.55 -10.05 -5.78
N LEU A 12 -15.07 -11.28 -5.79
CA LEU A 12 -14.28 -12.46 -6.16
C LEU A 12 -14.15 -12.52 -7.69
N LEU A 13 -12.98 -12.14 -8.22
CA LEU A 13 -12.70 -12.23 -9.65
C LEU A 13 -12.74 -13.70 -10.13
N PRO A 14 -13.04 -13.97 -11.43
CA PRO A 14 -13.22 -15.33 -11.94
C PRO A 14 -12.02 -16.28 -11.75
N TRP A 15 -10.80 -15.72 -11.64
CA TRP A 15 -9.55 -16.45 -11.45
C TRP A 15 -9.01 -16.36 -10.02
N ALA A 16 -9.65 -15.56 -9.16
CA ALA A 16 -9.22 -15.35 -7.79
C ALA A 16 -9.66 -16.48 -6.87
N SER A 17 -9.01 -16.62 -5.72
CA SER A 17 -9.24 -17.69 -4.76
C SER A 17 -9.18 -17.17 -3.34
N ARG A 18 -10.06 -17.68 -2.47
CA ARG A 18 -9.99 -17.40 -1.03
C ARG A 18 -8.75 -18.08 -0.41
N PRO A 19 -8.10 -17.49 0.60
CA PRO A 19 -8.41 -16.20 1.22
C PRO A 19 -7.80 -14.99 0.50
N TRP A 20 -7.06 -15.21 -0.60
CA TRP A 20 -6.25 -14.19 -1.27
C TRP A 20 -7.01 -13.24 -2.19
N HIS A 21 -8.30 -13.47 -2.44
CA HIS A 21 -9.05 -12.73 -3.45
C HIS A 21 -9.03 -11.21 -3.27
N ASN A 22 -8.92 -10.72 -2.02
CA ASN A 22 -8.76 -9.29 -1.75
C ASN A 22 -7.44 -8.74 -2.32
N ILE A 23 -6.32 -9.42 -2.08
CA ILE A 23 -5.01 -9.05 -2.63
C ILE A 23 -5.00 -9.24 -4.16
N GLN A 24 -5.64 -10.29 -4.67
CA GLN A 24 -5.69 -10.55 -6.11
C GLN A 24 -6.50 -9.48 -6.86
N GLU A 25 -7.58 -8.96 -6.27
CA GLU A 25 -8.32 -7.83 -6.81
C GLU A 25 -7.48 -6.54 -6.78
N SER A 26 -6.77 -6.28 -5.67
CA SER A 26 -5.90 -5.09 -5.58
C SER A 26 -4.74 -5.10 -6.58
N VAL A 27 -4.24 -6.28 -6.97
CA VAL A 27 -3.27 -6.43 -8.07
C VAL A 27 -3.84 -5.94 -9.39
N VAL A 28 -5.10 -6.26 -9.71
CA VAL A 28 -5.75 -5.76 -10.93
C VAL A 28 -5.94 -4.24 -10.84
N ALA A 29 -6.36 -3.74 -9.69
CA ALA A 29 -6.57 -2.32 -9.47
C ALA A 29 -5.28 -1.52 -9.69
N ILE A 30 -4.15 -1.93 -9.09
CA ILE A 30 -2.89 -1.21 -9.25
C ILE A 30 -2.30 -1.34 -10.66
N GLN A 31 -2.50 -2.47 -11.35
CA GLN A 31 -2.09 -2.62 -12.74
C GLN A 31 -2.89 -1.74 -13.69
N ARG A 32 -4.22 -1.63 -13.49
CA ARG A 32 -5.06 -0.72 -14.26
C ARG A 32 -4.66 0.73 -14.02
N HIS A 33 -4.47 1.12 -12.75
CA HIS A 33 -3.98 2.44 -12.35
C HIS A 33 -2.66 2.78 -13.05
N TRP A 34 -1.71 1.84 -13.09
CA TRP A 34 -0.44 2.03 -13.79
C TRP A 34 -0.64 2.29 -15.29
N VAL A 35 -1.47 1.50 -15.99
CA VAL A 35 -1.75 1.69 -17.42
C VAL A 35 -2.40 3.05 -17.67
N ASP A 36 -3.34 3.46 -16.82
CA ASP A 36 -4.01 4.76 -16.93
C ASP A 36 -3.01 5.92 -16.74
N CYS A 37 -2.13 5.82 -15.75
CA CYS A 37 -1.05 6.79 -15.52
C CYS A 37 -0.09 6.88 -16.69
N LEU A 38 0.34 5.73 -17.23
CA LEU A 38 1.24 5.67 -18.37
C LEU A 38 0.61 6.30 -19.62
N THR A 39 -0.67 6.02 -19.87
CA THR A 39 -1.41 6.55 -21.03
C THR A 39 -1.58 8.07 -20.94
N ASN A 40 -1.84 8.58 -19.73
CA ASN A 40 -2.11 10.00 -19.50
C ASN A 40 -0.85 10.81 -19.15
N GLY A 41 0.31 10.17 -19.02
CA GLY A 41 1.54 10.82 -18.57
C GLY A 41 1.45 11.38 -17.15
N THR A 42 0.67 10.74 -16.27
CA THR A 42 0.52 11.16 -14.86
C THR A 42 1.36 10.28 -13.93
N GLU A 43 1.76 10.83 -12.79
CA GLU A 43 2.51 10.07 -11.78
C GLU A 43 1.59 9.04 -11.07
N PRO A 44 2.03 7.78 -10.91
CA PRO A 44 1.28 6.79 -10.15
C PRO A 44 1.17 7.14 -8.66
N ALA A 45 0.07 6.73 -8.01
CA ALA A 45 -0.14 7.00 -6.58
C ALA A 45 0.97 6.42 -5.69
N THR A 46 1.50 5.26 -6.05
CA THR A 46 2.62 4.59 -5.38
C THR A 46 3.88 4.64 -6.23
N SER A 47 4.22 5.84 -6.73
CA SER A 47 5.47 6.06 -7.46
C SER A 47 6.68 5.72 -6.59
N GLY A 48 7.86 5.55 -7.21
CA GLY A 48 9.09 5.37 -6.44
C GLY A 48 9.36 6.53 -5.47
N ALA A 49 9.13 7.77 -5.91
CA ALA A 49 9.31 8.95 -5.09
C ALA A 49 8.34 8.97 -3.89
N ASP A 50 7.09 8.54 -4.08
CA ASP A 50 6.15 8.38 -2.99
C ASP A 50 6.59 7.25 -2.02
N ASN A 51 6.88 6.08 -2.57
CA ASN A 51 7.14 4.88 -1.79
C ASN A 51 8.43 4.95 -0.96
N LEU A 52 9.38 5.83 -1.30
CA LEU A 52 10.54 6.11 -0.43
C LEU A 52 10.12 6.59 0.96
N ARG A 53 9.01 7.32 1.10
CA ARG A 53 8.46 7.74 2.39
C ARG A 53 7.96 6.55 3.20
N THR A 54 7.30 5.60 2.54
CA THR A 54 6.86 4.33 3.16
C THR A 54 8.06 3.47 3.55
N LEU A 55 9.09 3.39 2.71
CA LEU A 55 10.29 2.61 3.00
C LEU A 55 11.07 3.20 4.18
N ALA A 56 11.13 4.53 4.31
CA ALA A 56 11.75 5.20 5.46
C ALA A 56 11.07 4.81 6.79
N LEU A 57 9.76 4.57 6.81
CA LEU A 57 9.07 4.05 8.00
C LEU A 57 9.55 2.65 8.38
N VAL A 58 9.80 1.79 7.39
CA VAL A 58 10.32 0.43 7.63
C VAL A 58 11.73 0.51 8.24
N GLU A 59 12.60 1.33 7.66
CA GLU A 59 13.96 1.53 8.19
C GLU A 59 13.95 2.13 9.60
N ALA A 60 13.11 3.15 9.83
CA ALA A 60 12.91 3.77 11.13
C ALA A 60 12.42 2.78 12.19
N ALA A 61 11.54 1.84 11.84
CA ALA A 61 11.05 0.83 12.76
C ALA A 61 12.19 -0.07 13.27
N TYR A 62 13.08 -0.52 12.38
CA TYR A 62 14.24 -1.32 12.77
C TYR A 62 15.26 -0.51 13.59
N ALA A 63 15.58 0.71 13.15
CA ALA A 63 16.50 1.59 13.87
C ALA A 63 15.98 1.94 15.28
N GLY A 64 14.69 2.28 15.39
CA GLY A 64 14.04 2.56 16.67
C GLY A 64 13.98 1.35 17.59
N ALA A 65 13.75 0.14 17.05
CA ALA A 65 13.79 -1.08 17.84
C ALA A 65 15.20 -1.37 18.41
N ALA A 66 16.24 -1.12 17.61
CA ALA A 66 17.62 -1.31 18.03
C ALA A 66 18.06 -0.30 19.11
N ASN A 67 17.69 0.98 18.93
CA ASN A 67 18.15 2.07 19.79
C ASN A 67 17.18 2.42 20.93
N ARG A 68 15.95 1.90 20.90
CA ARG A 68 14.85 2.21 21.83
C ARG A 68 14.49 3.69 21.90
N GLU A 69 14.66 4.38 20.78
CA GLU A 69 14.37 5.81 20.65
C GLU A 69 13.51 6.08 19.40
N PRO A 70 12.69 7.14 19.41
CA PRO A 70 12.01 7.61 18.21
C PRO A 70 13.00 8.04 17.12
N VAL A 71 12.69 7.73 15.86
CA VAL A 71 13.51 8.12 14.69
C VAL A 71 12.82 9.26 13.93
N GLN A 72 13.57 10.31 13.63
CA GLN A 72 13.08 11.43 12.80
C GLN A 72 13.18 11.06 11.32
N LEU A 73 12.05 11.01 10.61
CA LEU A 73 11.99 10.54 9.21
C LEU A 73 12.69 11.49 8.23
N ASP A 74 12.71 12.79 8.50
CA ASP A 74 13.40 13.79 7.67
C ASP A 74 14.92 13.52 7.60
N ALA A 75 15.49 12.79 8.57
CA ALA A 75 16.89 12.39 8.52
C ALA A 75 17.16 11.24 7.52
N LEU A 76 16.11 10.49 7.15
CA LEU A 76 16.16 9.34 6.23
C LEU A 76 15.76 9.72 4.80
N LEU A 77 14.96 10.78 4.63
CA LEU A 77 14.51 11.30 3.35
C LEU A 77 15.42 12.48 2.95
N ARG A 78 16.45 12.20 2.14
CA ARG A 78 17.36 13.22 1.59
C ARG A 78 17.01 13.61 0.16
#